data_AF-A0A7S4J4G0-F1
#
_entry.id   AF-A0A7S4J4G0-F1
#
_cell.length_a   1.000
_cell.length_b   1.000
_cell.length_c   1.000
_cell.angle_alpha   90.00
_cell.angle_beta   90.00
_cell.angle_gamma   90.00
#
_symmetry.space_group_name_H-M   'P 1'
#
loop_
_entity.id
_entity.type
_entity.pdbx_description
1 polymer ?
#
loop_
_entity_poly.entity_id
_entity_poly.type
_entity_poly.pdbx_seq_one_letter_code
_entity_poly.pdbx_strand_id
1 'polypeptide(L)'
;QVPRRAAAATAASAVAAGVEAPSSFGLNERILQSNPILESLGNGKTQRNHNSSRFGKYIRLHFAPPSEGVGRAVGVELLGAQIDTYLLEKSRLISQQQSERNFHVFYELLAGASAAQRTEWRLGSPLDYAYLRSSGCVAVPQH
;
A
#
# COMPACT_ATOMS: atom_id res chain seq x y z
N GLN A 1 -8.46 -35.11 -9.99
CA GLN A 1 -7.67 -34.24 -9.10
C GLN A 1 -6.96 -33.22 -9.96
N VAL A 2 -7.35 -31.95 -9.88
CA VAL A 2 -6.79 -30.86 -10.73
C VAL A 2 -5.67 -30.18 -9.94
N PRO A 3 -4.45 -30.01 -10.46
CA PRO A 3 -3.38 -29.37 -9.72
C PRO A 3 -3.63 -27.85 -9.63
N ARG A 4 -3.66 -27.33 -8.40
CA ARG A 4 -3.70 -25.90 -8.11
C ARG A 4 -2.35 -25.28 -8.53
N ARG A 5 -2.34 -24.48 -9.60
CA ARG A 5 -1.23 -23.57 -9.90
C ARG A 5 -1.15 -22.50 -8.82
N ALA A 6 -0.16 -22.59 -7.95
CA ALA A 6 0.25 -21.49 -7.08
C ALA A 6 0.90 -20.41 -7.95
N ALA A 7 0.22 -19.28 -8.12
CA ALA A 7 0.84 -18.08 -8.68
C ALA A 7 1.68 -17.44 -7.56
N ALA A 8 2.95 -17.80 -7.49
CA ALA A 8 3.94 -17.05 -6.73
C ALA A 8 4.19 -15.73 -7.47
N ALA A 9 3.60 -14.64 -6.98
CA ALA A 9 4.01 -13.30 -7.36
C ALA A 9 5.29 -12.98 -6.58
N THR A 10 6.44 -13.12 -7.23
CA THR A 10 7.73 -12.65 -6.72
C THR A 10 7.67 -11.12 -6.63
N ALA A 11 7.50 -10.59 -5.42
CA ALA A 11 7.58 -9.16 -5.18
C ALA A 11 9.05 -8.69 -5.27
N ALA A 12 9.21 -7.52 -5.87
CA ALA A 12 10.45 -6.92 -6.35
C ALA A 12 11.61 -6.92 -5.33
N SER A 13 12.77 -7.42 -5.76
CA SER A 13 14.07 -7.01 -5.22
C SER A 13 14.44 -5.70 -5.90
N ALA A 14 14.36 -4.59 -5.18
CA ALA A 14 14.88 -3.30 -5.63
C ALA A 14 16.28 -3.10 -5.04
N VAL A 15 17.30 -3.51 -5.78
CA VAL A 15 18.66 -2.98 -5.61
C VAL A 15 18.88 -2.04 -6.80
N ALA A 16 18.62 -0.76 -6.58
CA ALA A 16 18.98 0.30 -7.51
C ALA A 16 20.13 1.12 -6.91
N ALA A 17 21.14 1.35 -7.74
CA ALA A 17 22.40 1.98 -7.44
C ALA A 17 22.27 3.43 -6.94
N GLY A 18 23.14 3.79 -5.99
CA GLY A 18 23.80 5.10 -5.91
C GLY A 18 22.92 6.35 -5.86
N VAL A 19 22.20 6.56 -4.76
CA VAL A 19 21.82 7.90 -4.28
C VAL A 19 22.02 7.89 -2.75
N GLU A 20 22.92 8.72 -2.23
CA GLU A 20 23.02 8.91 -0.77
C GLU A 20 21.67 9.46 -0.27
N ALA A 21 20.96 8.65 0.52
CA ALA A 21 19.71 9.04 1.14
C ALA A 21 20.00 9.94 2.36
N PRO A 22 19.29 11.07 2.51
CA PRO A 22 19.50 11.99 3.62
C PRO A 22 19.02 11.36 4.93
N SER A 23 19.75 11.65 6.02
CA SER A 23 19.44 11.39 7.45
C SER A 23 18.85 10.03 7.77
N SER A 24 19.64 9.17 8.44
CA SER A 24 19.29 7.82 8.92
C SER A 24 17.83 7.66 9.38
N PHE A 25 16.96 7.30 8.45
CA PHE A 25 15.56 6.98 8.72
C PHE A 25 15.55 5.71 9.58
N GLY A 26 15.11 5.84 10.84
CA GLY A 26 15.15 4.73 11.79
C GLY A 26 14.32 3.55 11.31
N LEU A 27 14.75 2.32 11.59
CA LEU A 27 14.04 1.10 11.18
C LEU A 27 12.55 1.13 11.58
N ASN A 28 12.27 1.58 12.81
CA ASN A 28 10.90 1.74 13.32
C ASN A 28 10.07 2.67 12.44
N GLU A 29 10.65 3.79 12.01
CA GLU A 29 9.96 4.77 11.19
C GLU A 29 9.69 4.22 9.79
N ARG A 30 10.65 3.50 9.19
CA ARG A 30 10.47 2.84 7.89
C ARG A 30 9.31 1.83 7.93
N ILE A 31 9.18 1.08 9.02
CA ILE A 31 8.06 0.13 9.20
C ILE A 31 6.74 0.88 9.26
N LEU A 32 6.67 1.99 10.01
CA LEU A 32 5.46 2.82 10.10
C LEU A 32 5.10 3.46 8.74
N GLN A 33 6.09 3.96 7.99
CA GLN A 33 5.90 4.56 6.66
C GLN A 33 5.46 3.54 5.60
N SER A 34 5.60 2.24 5.84
CA SER A 34 5.08 1.23 4.92
C SER A 34 3.55 1.16 4.89
N ASN A 35 2.88 1.57 5.98
CA ASN A 35 1.43 1.48 6.08
C ASN A 35 0.73 2.40 5.06
N PRO A 36 1.04 3.71 4.97
CA PRO A 36 0.44 4.59 3.94
C PRO A 36 0.54 4.02 2.52
N ILE A 37 1.67 3.39 2.18
CA ILE A 37 1.87 2.78 0.85
C ILE A 37 0.90 1.61 0.64
N LEU A 38 0.80 0.71 1.64
CA LEU A 38 -0.08 -0.45 1.56
C LEU A 38 -1.57 -0.05 1.61
N GLU A 39 -1.91 1.01 2.34
CA GLU A 39 -3.27 1.56 2.37
C GLU A 39 -3.65 2.18 1.03
N SER A 40 -2.77 2.98 0.43
CA SER A 40 -2.98 3.55 -0.91
C SER A 40 -3.25 2.44 -1.96
N LEU A 41 -2.42 1.40 -1.96
CA LEU A 41 -2.49 0.31 -2.95
C LEU A 41 -3.60 -0.70 -2.68
N GLY A 42 -3.97 -0.93 -1.43
CA GLY A 42 -4.81 -2.05 -1.01
C GLY A 42 -6.12 -1.69 -0.34
N ASN A 43 -6.36 -0.42 -0.04
CA ASN A 43 -7.60 0.05 0.55
C ASN A 43 -8.47 0.77 -0.47
N GLY A 44 -9.78 0.71 -0.25
CA GLY A 44 -10.79 1.36 -1.08
C GLY A 44 -11.98 1.81 -0.23
N LYS A 45 -12.74 2.77 -0.75
CA LYS A 45 -13.97 3.22 -0.10
C LYS A 45 -15.06 2.18 -0.34
N THR A 46 -15.68 1.72 0.74
CA THR A 46 -16.89 0.89 0.72
C THR A 46 -18.07 1.67 1.31
N GLN A 47 -19.26 1.10 1.28
CA GLN A 47 -20.44 1.70 1.92
C GLN A 47 -20.30 1.80 3.45
N ARG A 48 -19.52 0.91 4.08
CA ARG A 48 -19.38 0.83 5.54
C ARG A 48 -18.13 1.50 6.09
N ASN A 49 -17.08 1.59 5.28
CA ASN A 49 -15.79 2.13 5.69
C ASN A 49 -15.11 2.81 4.50
N HIS A 50 -14.75 4.07 4.66
CA HIS A 50 -14.10 4.89 3.64
C HIS A 50 -12.65 4.48 3.35
N ASN A 51 -11.98 3.80 4.29
CA ASN A 51 -10.62 3.27 4.19
C ASN A 51 -10.63 1.75 4.47
N SER A 52 -11.44 0.98 3.73
CA SER A 52 -11.56 -0.47 3.94
C SER A 52 -10.37 -1.19 3.30
N SER A 53 -9.56 -1.90 4.10
CA SER A 53 -8.56 -2.82 3.57
C SER A 53 -9.21 -3.96 2.79
N ARG A 54 -8.73 -4.16 1.56
CA ARG A 54 -9.21 -5.23 0.67
C ARG A 54 -8.17 -6.33 0.48
N PHE A 55 -7.24 -6.43 1.42
CA PHE A 55 -6.26 -7.48 1.56
C PHE A 55 -6.03 -7.75 3.05
N GLY A 56 -5.65 -8.98 3.39
CA GLY A 56 -5.14 -9.32 4.71
C GLY A 56 -3.65 -9.01 4.80
N LYS A 57 -3.19 -8.56 5.97
CA LYS A 57 -1.78 -8.26 6.24
C LYS A 57 -1.30 -9.05 7.46
N TYR A 58 -0.20 -9.78 7.31
CA TYR A 58 0.52 -10.39 8.43
C TYR A 58 1.89 -9.73 8.56
N ILE A 59 2.13 -9.08 9.70
CA ILE A 59 3.40 -8.40 9.99
C ILE A 59 4.17 -9.26 10.99
N ARG A 60 5.39 -9.67 10.62
CA ARG A 60 6.36 -10.28 11.53
C ARG A 60 7.41 -9.25 11.91
N LEU A 61 7.66 -9.10 13.20
CA LEU A 61 8.73 -8.28 13.74
C LEU A 61 9.84 -9.21 14.23
N HIS A 62 11.08 -8.92 13.86
CA HIS A 62 12.26 -9.67 14.23
C HIS A 62 13.00 -8.91 15.33
N PHE A 63 13.20 -9.55 16.47
CA PHE A 63 13.84 -8.95 17.64
C PHE A 63 15.14 -9.67 17.98
N ALA A 64 16.11 -8.93 18.49
CA ALA A 64 17.33 -9.50 19.02
C ALA A 64 17.03 -10.33 20.28
N PRO A 65 17.78 -11.42 20.52
CA PRO A 65 17.72 -12.09 21.81
C PRO A 65 18.13 -11.12 22.93
N PRO A 66 17.63 -11.32 24.16
CA PRO A 66 18.02 -10.48 25.29
C PRO A 66 19.54 -10.59 25.48
N SER A 67 20.27 -9.50 25.29
CA SER A 67 21.70 -9.43 25.62
C SER A 67 21.84 -9.07 27.10
N GLU A 68 22.29 -10.01 27.93
CA GLU A 68 22.69 -9.68 29.30
C GLU A 68 24.00 -8.87 29.26
N GLY A 69 23.90 -7.58 29.57
CA GLY A 69 25.06 -6.75 29.90
C GLY A 69 25.52 -5.77 28.83
N VAL A 70 24.73 -4.73 28.54
CA VAL A 70 25.26 -3.38 28.27
C VAL A 70 24.26 -2.36 28.83
N GLY A 71 24.73 -1.49 29.72
CA GLY A 71 23.92 -0.49 30.45
C GLY A 71 23.42 0.67 29.60
N ARG A 72 22.65 0.43 28.54
CA ARG A 72 21.92 1.49 27.84
C ARG A 72 20.60 0.97 27.27
N ALA A 73 19.51 1.45 27.87
CA ALA A 73 18.10 1.20 27.57
C ALA A 73 17.64 -0.27 27.71
N VAL A 74 16.82 -0.51 28.74
CA VAL A 74 16.04 -1.75 28.91
C VAL A 74 15.01 -1.80 27.76
N GLY A 75 15.38 -2.43 26.64
CA GLY A 75 14.51 -2.54 25.49
C GLY A 75 14.96 -3.68 24.58
N VAL A 76 14.00 -4.43 24.05
CA VAL A 76 14.27 -5.45 23.03
C VAL A 76 14.62 -4.72 21.73
N GLU A 77 15.81 -4.98 21.18
CA GLU A 77 16.24 -4.38 19.92
C GLU A 77 15.46 -4.98 18.74
N LEU A 78 14.82 -4.13 17.93
CA LEU A 78 14.16 -4.55 16.69
C LEU A 78 15.21 -4.69 15.58
N LEU A 79 15.37 -5.90 15.06
CA LEU A 79 16.28 -6.23 13.97
C LEU A 79 15.66 -5.98 12.59
N GLY A 80 14.34 -6.11 12.47
CA GLY A 80 13.66 -5.97 11.18
C GLY A 80 12.17 -6.28 11.22
N ALA A 81 11.52 -6.15 10.07
CA ALA A 81 10.13 -6.57 9.89
C ALA A 81 9.91 -7.18 8.51
N GLN A 82 8.98 -8.12 8.42
CA GLN A 82 8.48 -8.68 7.17
C GLN A 82 6.95 -8.53 7.12
N ILE A 83 6.43 -8.16 5.95
CA ILE A 83 4.99 -8.04 5.71
C ILE A 83 4.59 -9.01 4.62
N ASP A 84 3.69 -9.93 4.94
CA ASP A 84 3.05 -10.80 3.96
C ASP A 84 1.60 -10.35 3.73
N THR A 85 1.22 -10.24 2.46
CA THR A 85 -0.14 -9.84 2.05
C THR A 85 -0.94 -11.03 1.53
N TYR A 86 -2.22 -11.08 1.87
CA TYR A 86 -3.11 -12.19 1.53
C TYR A 86 -4.41 -11.69 0.89
N LEU A 87 -4.94 -12.47 -0.04
CA LEU A 87 -6.31 -12.33 -0.55
C LEU A 87 -6.69 -10.90 -0.99
N LEU A 88 -5.80 -10.23 -1.73
CA LEU A 88 -6.14 -8.96 -2.37
C LEU A 88 -7.39 -9.14 -3.25
N GLU A 89 -8.41 -8.31 -3.04
CA GLU A 89 -9.66 -8.30 -3.82
C GLU A 89 -9.42 -7.75 -5.23
N LYS A 90 -8.76 -8.54 -6.09
CA LYS A 90 -8.40 -8.13 -7.47
C LYS A 90 -9.63 -7.79 -8.32
N SER A 91 -10.80 -8.37 -8.02
CA SER A 91 -12.06 -8.07 -8.71
C SER A 91 -12.46 -6.59 -8.60
N ARG A 92 -12.05 -5.89 -7.52
CA ARG A 92 -12.31 -4.46 -7.33
C ARG A 92 -11.71 -3.59 -8.43
N LEU A 93 -10.66 -4.06 -9.12
CA LEU A 93 -10.04 -3.30 -10.21
C LEU A 93 -11.02 -3.04 -11.36
N ILE A 94 -11.86 -4.03 -11.67
CA ILE A 94 -12.73 -4.00 -12.85
C ILE A 94 -14.19 -3.66 -12.52
N SER A 95 -14.62 -3.86 -11.28
CA SER A 95 -16.00 -3.64 -10.86
C SER A 95 -16.07 -3.25 -9.39
N GLN A 96 -16.89 -2.25 -9.09
CA GLN A 96 -17.18 -1.80 -7.74
C GLN A 96 -18.69 -1.66 -7.58
N GLN A 97 -19.18 -1.86 -6.36
CA GLN A 97 -20.59 -1.64 -6.06
C GLN A 97 -20.93 -0.16 -6.14
N GLN A 98 -22.22 0.16 -6.33
CA GLN A 98 -22.69 1.54 -6.33
C GLN A 98 -22.23 2.26 -5.04
N SER A 99 -21.76 3.49 -5.19
CA SER A 99 -21.26 4.34 -4.11
C SER A 99 -19.93 3.90 -3.45
N GLU A 100 -19.31 2.82 -3.92
CA GLU A 100 -17.94 2.43 -3.55
C GLU A 100 -16.90 3.04 -4.49
N ARG A 101 -15.62 2.93 -4.14
CA ARG A 101 -14.50 3.33 -5.02
C ARG A 101 -13.60 2.15 -5.35
N ASN A 102 -12.78 2.36 -6.38
CA ASN A 102 -11.59 1.56 -6.62
C ASN A 102 -10.51 1.84 -5.53
N PHE A 103 -9.32 1.26 -5.68
CA PHE A 103 -8.21 1.50 -4.76
C PHE A 103 -7.80 2.98 -4.72
N HIS A 104 -7.36 3.45 -3.55
CA HIS A 104 -7.04 4.86 -3.31
C HIS A 104 -5.93 5.38 -4.23
N VAL A 105 -4.93 4.56 -4.54
CA VAL A 105 -3.80 4.89 -5.40
C VAL A 105 -4.21 5.52 -6.74
N PHE A 106 -5.33 5.10 -7.34
CA PHE A 106 -5.77 5.66 -8.62
C PHE A 106 -6.23 7.11 -8.47
N TYR A 107 -6.99 7.40 -7.41
CA TYR A 107 -7.49 8.75 -7.15
C TYR A 107 -6.38 9.66 -6.65
N GLU A 108 -5.45 9.12 -5.84
CA GLU A 108 -4.27 9.83 -5.36
C GLU A 108 -3.31 10.17 -6.52
N LEU A 109 -3.08 9.26 -7.46
CA LEU A 109 -2.32 9.53 -8.68
C LEU A 109 -2.96 10.67 -9.49
N LEU A 110 -4.26 10.58 -9.75
CA LEU A 110 -4.98 11.58 -10.55
C LEU A 110 -5.10 12.93 -9.84
N ALA A 111 -5.10 12.97 -8.51
CA ALA A 111 -5.12 14.22 -7.74
C ALA A 111 -3.70 14.82 -7.59
N GLY A 112 -2.70 13.98 -7.31
CA GLY A 112 -1.33 14.38 -6.99
C GLY A 112 -0.42 14.63 -8.19
N ALA A 113 -0.80 14.20 -9.40
CA ALA A 113 0.02 14.43 -10.59
C ALA A 113 0.18 15.92 -10.93
N SER A 114 1.42 16.33 -11.17
CA SER A 114 1.77 17.67 -11.70
C SER A 114 1.28 17.86 -13.14
N ALA A 115 1.23 19.11 -13.62
CA ALA A 115 0.83 19.41 -15.00
C ALA A 115 1.71 18.67 -16.04
N ALA A 116 3.02 18.62 -15.82
CA ALA A 116 3.95 17.89 -16.67
C ALA A 116 3.64 16.38 -16.71
N GLN A 117 3.44 15.76 -15.54
CA GLN A 117 3.08 14.34 -15.43
C GLN A 117 1.73 14.03 -16.08
N ARG A 118 0.75 14.93 -15.94
CA ARG A 118 -0.57 14.75 -16.59
C ARG A 118 -0.45 14.72 -18.10
N THR A 119 0.36 15.60 -18.69
CA THR A 119 0.62 15.59 -20.14
C THR A 119 1.41 14.36 -20.56
N GLU A 120 2.49 14.03 -19.85
CA GLU A 120 3.38 12.91 -20.18
C GLU A 120 2.65 11.57 -20.09
N TRP A 121 1.93 11.32 -18.99
CA TRP A 121 1.24 10.06 -18.70
C TRP A 121 -0.20 10.05 -19.20
N ARG A 122 -0.64 11.13 -19.88
CA ARG A 122 -1.99 11.29 -20.45
C ARG A 122 -3.09 11.08 -19.41
N LEU A 123 -2.94 11.74 -18.26
CA LEU A 123 -3.89 11.66 -17.16
C LEU A 123 -5.06 12.63 -17.35
N GLY A 124 -6.28 12.11 -17.24
CA GLY A 124 -7.53 12.86 -17.26
C GLY A 124 -8.18 12.99 -15.88
N SER A 125 -9.47 13.30 -15.89
CA SER A 125 -10.35 13.23 -14.72
C SER A 125 -10.67 11.76 -14.38
N PRO A 126 -10.95 11.41 -13.10
CA PRO A 126 -11.44 10.08 -12.74
C PRO A 126 -12.64 9.60 -13.58
N LEU A 127 -13.48 10.52 -14.08
CA LEU A 127 -14.64 10.20 -14.92
C LEU A 127 -14.27 9.73 -16.34
N ASP A 128 -13.04 10.00 -16.79
CA ASP A 128 -12.55 9.57 -18.10
C ASP A 128 -12.24 8.07 -18.12
N TYR A 129 -12.05 7.46 -16.95
CA TYR A 129 -11.67 6.05 -16.80
C TYR A 129 -12.87 5.19 -16.42
N ALA A 130 -13.17 4.18 -17.25
CA ALA A 130 -14.28 3.25 -17.02
C ALA A 130 -14.22 2.58 -15.63
N TYR A 131 -13.02 2.20 -15.18
CA TYR A 131 -12.80 1.52 -13.88
C TYR A 131 -12.89 2.44 -12.65
N LEU A 132 -13.01 3.75 -12.84
CA LEU A 132 -13.14 4.71 -11.74
C LEU A 132 -14.53 5.36 -11.70
N ARG A 133 -15.24 5.41 -12.84
CA ARG A 133 -16.56 6.06 -12.96
C ARG A 133 -17.75 5.14 -12.71
N SER A 134 -17.58 3.82 -12.86
CA SER A 134 -18.66 2.83 -12.89
C SER A 134 -19.55 2.80 -11.63
N SER A 135 -19.00 3.16 -10.46
CA SER A 135 -19.73 3.15 -9.19
C SER A 135 -20.48 4.44 -8.88
N GLY A 136 -20.34 5.48 -9.73
CA GLY A 136 -20.88 6.81 -9.47
C GLY A 136 -20.24 7.54 -8.28
N CYS A 137 -19.08 7.07 -7.79
CA CYS A 137 -18.39 7.70 -6.66
C CYS A 137 -16.88 7.86 -6.94
N VAL A 138 -16.40 9.10 -6.92
CA VAL A 138 -14.98 9.43 -7.14
C VAL A 138 -14.32 10.12 -5.95
N ALA A 139 -15.13 10.66 -5.02
CA ALA A 139 -14.65 11.35 -3.83
C ALA A 139 -15.00 10.59 -2.54
N VAL A 140 -14.20 10.83 -1.50
CA VAL A 140 -14.52 10.47 -0.12
C VAL A 140 -14.80 11.77 0.63
N PRO A 141 -15.88 11.86 1.42
CA PRO A 141 -16.13 13.03 2.27
C PRO A 141 -14.92 13.27 3.18
N GLN A 142 -14.37 14.48 3.15
CA GLN A 142 -13.37 14.91 4.12
C GLN A 142 -14.09 15.22 5.44
N HIS A 143 -13.57 14.71 6.56
CA HIS A 143 -14.00 15.12 7.89
C HIS A 143 -13.43 16.49 8.23
#